data_AF-A0A2U3LPZ7-F1
#
_entry.id   AF-A0A2U3LPZ7-F1
#
_cell.length_a   1.000
_cell.length_b   1.000
_cell.length_c   1.000
_cell.angle_alpha   90.00
_cell.angle_beta   90.00
_cell.angle_gamma   90.00
#
_symmetry.space_group_name_H-M   'P 1'
#
loop_
_entity.id
_entity.type
_entity.pdbx_description
1 polymer ?
#
loop_
_entity_poly.entity_id
_entity_poly.type
_entity_poly.pdbx_seq_one_letter_code
_entity_poly.pdbx_strand_id
1 'polypeptide(L)'
;MVHQARGLSPEQRAAAELLLGRPLEEKESISVQAFEPAPVSEQRRREVSAELRRLFAEVDSNLRPATVDEVEEIFTEAMRSSRPGYRTHQ
;
A
#
# COMPACT_ATOMS: atom_id res chain seq x y z
N MET A 1 17.35 12.01 -12.70
CA MET A 1 17.58 13.43 -12.38
C MET A 1 17.00 13.68 -10.99
N VAL A 2 17.72 14.43 -10.14
CA VAL A 2 17.26 14.75 -8.77
C VAL A 2 16.91 16.23 -8.73
N HIS A 3 15.67 16.55 -8.41
CA HIS A 3 15.16 17.90 -8.24
C HIS A 3 15.04 18.23 -6.75
N GLN A 4 15.22 19.50 -6.39
CA GLN A 4 14.89 19.96 -5.03
C GLN A 4 13.41 20.34 -4.99
N ALA A 5 12.71 20.03 -3.89
CA ALA A 5 11.28 20.32 -3.72
C ALA A 5 10.94 21.81 -3.92
N ARG A 6 11.81 22.71 -3.44
CA ARG A 6 11.71 24.16 -3.67
C ARG A 6 11.73 24.59 -5.16
N GLY A 7 12.22 23.72 -6.03
CA GLY A 7 12.34 23.98 -7.47
C GLY A 7 11.19 23.40 -8.31
N LEU A 8 10.21 22.76 -7.67
CA LEU A 8 9.03 22.23 -8.35
C LEU A 8 8.02 23.35 -8.64
N SER A 9 7.30 23.24 -9.76
CA SER A 9 6.12 24.08 -9.97
C SER A 9 5.03 23.73 -8.92
N PRO A 10 4.09 24.65 -8.64
CA PRO A 10 3.00 24.38 -7.69
C PRO A 10 2.20 23.13 -8.06
N GLU A 11 1.95 22.89 -9.35
CA GLU A 11 1.23 21.71 -9.85
C GLU A 11 2.02 20.41 -9.62
N GLN A 12 3.33 20.42 -9.89
CA GLN A 12 4.20 19.27 -9.67
C GLN A 12 4.32 18.92 -8.19
N ARG A 13 4.40 19.94 -7.33
CA ARG A 13 4.46 19.77 -5.90
C ARG A 13 3.17 19.16 -5.36
N ALA A 14 2.01 19.70 -5.75
CA ALA A 14 0.71 19.17 -5.34
C ALA A 14 0.52 17.70 -5.77
N ALA A 15 0.93 17.34 -6.99
CA ALA A 15 0.88 15.96 -7.46
C ALA A 15 1.79 15.02 -6.65
N ALA A 16 3.00 15.46 -6.32
CA ALA A 16 3.93 14.68 -5.50
C ALA A 16 3.44 14.50 -4.05
N GLU A 17 2.90 15.56 -3.44
CA GLU A 17 2.33 15.51 -2.09
C GLU A 17 1.09 14.61 -2.01
N LEU A 18 0.26 14.61 -3.05
CA LEU A 18 -0.88 13.68 -3.18
C LEU A 18 -0.41 12.23 -3.24
N LEU A 19 0.63 11.92 -4.03
CA LEU A 19 1.19 10.57 -4.14
C LEU A 19 1.88 10.11 -2.85
N LEU A 20 2.54 11.02 -2.13
CA LEU A 20 3.20 10.73 -0.86
C LEU A 20 2.24 10.70 0.34
N GLY A 21 1.06 11.31 0.21
CA GLY A 21 0.09 11.46 1.30
C GLY A 21 0.54 12.42 2.41
N ARG A 22 1.54 13.27 2.13
CA ARG A 22 2.10 14.25 3.08
C ARG A 22 2.68 15.47 2.34
N PRO A 23 2.81 16.63 3.00
CA PRO A 23 3.53 17.76 2.43
C PRO A 23 5.03 17.46 2.24
N LEU A 24 5.62 18.06 1.22
CA LEU A 24 7.06 18.00 0.94
C LEU A 24 7.80 19.02 1.80
N GLU A 25 9.02 18.70 2.24
CA GLU A 25 9.88 19.69 2.89
C GLU A 25 10.65 20.52 1.85
N GLU A 26 10.95 21.78 2.16
CA GLU A 26 11.65 22.69 1.22
C GLU A 26 13.02 22.20 0.75
N LYS A 27 13.71 21.42 1.59
CA LYS A 27 15.05 20.86 1.31
C LYS A 27 15.00 19.40 0.85
N GLU A 28 13.80 18.87 0.60
CA GLU A 28 13.62 17.48 0.20
C GLU A 28 14.10 17.28 -1.24
N SER A 29 14.90 16.24 -1.46
CA SER A 29 15.41 15.87 -2.79
C SER A 29 14.50 14.81 -3.40
N ILE A 30 13.96 15.11 -4.58
CA ILE A 30 12.95 14.30 -5.27
C ILE A 30 13.57 13.75 -6.55
N SER A 31 13.52 12.44 -6.75
CA SER A 31 13.90 11.81 -8.01
C SER A 31 12.73 11.05 -8.58
N VAL A 32 12.35 11.40 -9.81
CA VAL A 32 11.36 10.63 -10.58
C VAL A 32 12.12 9.64 -11.44
N GLN A 33 11.87 8.36 -11.22
CA GLN A 33 12.42 7.26 -12.02
C GLN A 33 11.26 6.51 -12.68
N ALA A 34 11.38 6.27 -13.98
CA ALA A 34 10.51 5.33 -14.65
C ALA A 34 10.89 3.92 -14.16
N PHE A 35 9.95 3.25 -13.49
CA PHE A 35 10.13 1.87 -13.10
C PHE A 35 9.79 0.99 -14.30
N GLU A 36 10.80 0.33 -14.86
CA GLU A 36 10.58 -0.78 -15.77
C GLU A 36 10.60 -2.07 -14.94
N PRO A 37 9.45 -2.75 -14.75
CA PRO A 37 9.43 -4.01 -14.02
C PRO A 37 10.35 -4.99 -14.71
N ALA A 38 11.29 -5.57 -13.94
CA ALA A 38 12.17 -6.59 -14.46
C ALA A 38 11.33 -7.72 -15.08
N PRO A 39 11.66 -8.19 -16.30
CA PRO A 39 10.89 -9.23 -16.95
C PRO A 39 10.95 -10.50 -16.10
N VAL A 40 9.80 -10.88 -15.54
CA VAL A 40 9.69 -12.11 -14.76
C VAL A 40 9.46 -13.27 -15.72
N SER A 41 10.37 -14.24 -15.70
CA SER A 41 10.22 -15.46 -16.50
C SER A 41 8.90 -16.16 -16.17
N GLU A 42 8.29 -16.82 -17.16
CA GLU A 42 7.08 -17.64 -16.94
C GLU A 42 7.28 -18.66 -15.81
N GLN A 43 8.48 -19.24 -15.74
CA GLN A 43 8.86 -20.17 -14.68
C GLN A 43 8.82 -19.51 -13.31
N ARG A 44 9.43 -18.32 -13.15
CA ARG A 44 9.43 -17.61 -11.87
C ARG A 44 8.02 -17.17 -11.47
N ARG A 45 7.17 -16.77 -12.43
CA ARG A 45 5.76 -16.46 -12.16
C ARG A 45 5.00 -17.66 -11.63
N ARG A 46 5.22 -18.85 -12.19
CA ARG A 46 4.59 -20.10 -11.71
C ARG A 46 5.05 -20.46 -10.30
N GLU A 47 6.34 -20.36 -10.02
CA GLU A 47 6.90 -20.62 -8.69
C GLU A 47 6.29 -19.70 -7.64
N VAL A 48 6.28 -18.39 -7.90
CA VAL A 48 5.70 -17.39 -6.99
C VAL A 48 4.20 -17.64 -6.80
N SER A 49 3.48 -17.96 -7.87
CA SER A 49 2.05 -18.27 -7.77
C SER A 49 1.78 -19.53 -6.94
N ALA A 50 2.61 -20.56 -7.06
CA ALA A 50 2.50 -21.77 -6.27
C ALA A 50 2.80 -21.52 -4.79
N GLU A 51 3.82 -20.70 -4.50
CA GLU A 51 4.17 -20.30 -3.14
C GLU A 51 3.05 -19.48 -2.49
N LEU A 52 2.48 -18.49 -3.21
CA LEU A 52 1.35 -17.71 -2.71
C LEU A 52 0.13 -18.58 -2.41
N ARG A 53 -0.19 -19.53 -3.29
CA ARG A 53 -1.29 -20.50 -3.05
C ARG A 53 -1.04 -21.34 -1.80
N ARG A 54 0.20 -21.79 -1.58
CA ARG A 54 0.58 -22.53 -0.37
C ARG A 54 0.38 -21.66 0.88
N LEU A 55 0.86 -20.42 0.85
CA LEU A 55 0.72 -19.49 1.97
C LEU A 55 -0.75 -19.17 2.28
N PHE A 56 -1.57 -18.93 1.25
CA PHE A 56 -3.01 -18.71 1.45
C PHE A 56 -3.72 -19.95 2.00
N ALA A 57 -3.39 -21.15 1.52
CA ALA A 57 -3.94 -22.38 2.08
C ALA A 57 -3.55 -22.58 3.57
N GLU A 58 -2.31 -22.22 3.92
CA GLU A 58 -1.85 -22.25 5.31
C GLU A 58 -2.61 -21.24 6.19
N VAL A 59 -2.82 -20.01 5.71
CA VAL A 59 -3.64 -19.01 6.39
C VAL A 59 -5.10 -19.48 6.54
N ASP A 60 -5.72 -19.96 5.47
CA ASP A 60 -7.10 -20.44 5.46
C ASP A 60 -7.30 -21.63 6.41
N SER A 61 -6.32 -22.54 6.49
CA SER A 61 -6.38 -23.68 7.42
C SER A 61 -6.34 -23.27 8.90
N ASN A 62 -5.72 -22.12 9.19
CA ASN A 62 -5.62 -21.56 10.54
C ASN A 62 -6.71 -20.52 10.84
N LEU A 63 -7.57 -20.20 9.86
CA LEU A 63 -8.67 -19.27 10.05
C LEU A 63 -9.68 -19.88 11.02
N ARG A 64 -9.95 -19.16 12.12
CA ARG A 64 -11.08 -19.51 12.98
C ARG A 64 -12.36 -19.10 12.25
N PRO A 65 -13.39 -19.96 12.20
CA PRO A 65 -14.69 -19.55 11.69
C PRO A 65 -15.20 -18.40 12.55
N ALA A 66 -15.53 -17.29 11.90
CA ALA A 66 -16.09 -16.10 12.50
C ALA A 66 -17.40 -15.77 11.77
N THR A 67 -18.36 -15.25 12.51
CA THR A 67 -19.57 -14.67 11.96
C THR A 67 -19.24 -13.37 11.22
N VAL A 68 -20.12 -12.95 10.31
CA VAL A 68 -19.95 -11.69 9.57
C VAL A 68 -19.81 -10.51 10.54
N ASP A 69 -20.60 -10.51 11.62
CA ASP A 69 -20.56 -9.45 12.64
C ASP A 69 -19.20 -9.39 13.36
N GLU A 70 -18.62 -10.55 13.72
CA GLU A 70 -17.29 -10.62 14.34
C GLU A 70 -16.19 -10.13 13.38
N VAL A 71 -16.29 -10.42 12.08
CA VAL A 71 -15.32 -9.94 11.08
C VAL A 71 -15.40 -8.42 10.95
N GLU A 72 -16.60 -7.85 10.87
CA GLU A 72 -16.80 -6.40 10.78
C GLU A 72 -16.33 -5.67 12.04
N GLU A 73 -16.54 -6.25 13.22
CA GLU A 73 -16.05 -5.70 14.48
C GLU A 73 -14.51 -5.68 14.53
N ILE A 74 -13.86 -6.80 14.19
CA ILE A 74 -12.39 -6.91 14.12
C ILE A 74 -11.83 -5.91 13.10
N PHE A 75 -12.44 -5.81 11.93
CA PHE A 75 -12.02 -4.87 10.89
C PHE A 75 -12.15 -3.42 11.36
N THR A 76 -13.29 -3.08 11.95
CA THR A 76 -13.55 -1.73 12.48
C THR A 76 -12.56 -1.34 13.57
N GLU A 77 -12.26 -2.27 14.48
CA GLU A 77 -11.29 -2.03 15.56
C GLU A 77 -9.88 -1.83 15.00
N ALA A 78 -9.43 -2.67 14.06
CA ALA A 78 -8.14 -2.51 13.40
C ALA A 78 -8.02 -1.17 12.67
N MET A 79 -9.10 -0.73 12.00
CA MET A 79 -9.16 0.56 11.31
C MET A 79 -9.12 1.74 12.29
N ARG A 80 -9.81 1.67 13.43
CA ARG A 80 -9.73 2.70 14.48
C ARG A 80 -8.34 2.79 15.10
N SER A 81 -7.68 1.66 15.32
CA SER A 81 -6.30 1.61 15.82
C SER A 81 -5.29 2.20 14.84
N SER A 82 -5.46 1.92 13.53
CA SER A 82 -4.52 2.38 12.51
C SER A 82 -4.80 3.80 12.02
N ARG A 83 -6.04 4.27 12.14
CA ARG A 83 -6.50 5.59 11.71
C ARG A 83 -7.38 6.23 12.80
N PRO A 84 -6.78 7.04 13.69
CA PRO A 84 -7.51 7.80 14.70
C PRO A 84 -8.50 8.76 14.01
N GLY A 85 -9.78 8.39 13.95
CA GLY A 85 -10.83 9.14 13.23
C GLY A 85 -11.67 8.31 12.26
N TYR A 86 -11.35 7.02 12.05
CA TYR A 86 -12.20 6.13 11.26
C TYR A 86 -13.62 6.01 11.84
N ARG A 87 -14.62 6.24 10.99
CA ARG A 87 -16.04 6.04 11.28
C ARG A 87 -16.61 5.07 10.26
N THR A 88 -17.28 4.02 10.74
CA THR A 88 -18.07 3.13 9.91
C THR A 88 -19.27 3.90 9.35
N HIS A 89 -19.49 3.81 8.04
CA HIS A 89 -20.72 4.31 7.41
C HIS A 89 -21.81 3.24 7.60
N GLN A 90 -22.91 3.60 8.26
CA GLN A 90 -24.12 2.78 8.35
C GLN A 90 -24.87 2.75 7.03
#